data_AF-A0A2Z4PPE7-F1
#
_entry.id   AF-A0A2Z4PPE7-F1
#
_cell.length_a   1.000
_cell.length_b   1.000
_cell.length_c   1.000
_cell.angle_alpha   90.00
_cell.angle_beta   90.00
_cell.angle_gamma   90.00
#
_symmetry.space_group_name_H-M   'P 1'
#
loop_
_entity.id
_entity.type
_entity.pdbx_description
1 polymer ?
#
loop_
_entity_poly.entity_id
_entity_poly.type
_entity_poly.pdbx_seq_one_letter_code
_entity_poly.pdbx_strand_id
1 'polypeptide(L)'
;MRLNRVLNINNIKCDLVDERIALDLAAPGRAEFTIVGDDNAILQNQLVTFDLGYSSQDTLQRWFIGITEQIVQTGDKRVKIFCRELSSVLSHTLPLNLRHVSLRDVLKAINTMTGLNFSTPDQDYTTRKVANFYNLGTGYQAMAALENVFNIPDFIWQQQSGVIYVGSWSHSRWASVKNMLLPENLFVEHSAQNSAKVAAFPSYRPGIRINGKRINIIEFSGNHMVLKWT
;
A
#
# COMPACT_ATOMS: atom_id res chain seq x y z
N MET A 1 -9.97 -6.90 -23.82
CA MET A 1 -8.81 -5.97 -23.74
C MET A 1 -7.73 -6.60 -22.87
N ARG A 2 -6.48 -6.63 -23.30
CA ARG A 2 -5.39 -7.29 -22.56
C ARG A 2 -4.92 -6.40 -21.40
N LEU A 3 -4.77 -7.00 -20.22
CA LEU A 3 -4.17 -6.36 -19.05
C LEU A 3 -2.66 -6.63 -19.08
N ASN A 4 -1.86 -5.58 -19.17
CA ASN A 4 -0.40 -5.62 -19.19
C ASN A 4 0.16 -5.53 -17.77
N ARG A 5 1.21 -6.29 -17.51
CA ARG A 5 1.91 -6.38 -16.23
C ARG A 5 3.40 -6.23 -16.47
N VAL A 6 4.07 -5.45 -15.63
CA VAL A 6 5.53 -5.37 -15.61
C VAL A 6 5.99 -5.50 -14.17
N LEU A 7 6.74 -6.54 -13.88
CA LEU A 7 7.46 -6.73 -12.63
C LEU A 7 8.92 -6.34 -12.85
N ASN A 8 9.45 -5.47 -12.00
CA ASN A 8 10.89 -5.23 -11.91
C ASN A 8 11.38 -5.51 -10.50
N ILE A 9 12.55 -6.14 -10.41
CA ILE A 9 13.28 -6.33 -9.16
C ILE A 9 14.66 -5.68 -9.34
N ASN A 10 15.00 -4.75 -8.45
CA ASN A 10 16.18 -3.91 -8.54
C ASN A 10 16.34 -3.23 -9.92
N ASN A 11 15.24 -2.72 -10.46
CA ASN A 11 15.14 -2.11 -11.81
C ASN A 11 15.41 -3.05 -12.99
N ILE A 12 15.49 -4.37 -12.76
CA ILE A 12 15.60 -5.38 -13.81
C ILE A 12 14.23 -6.00 -14.02
N LYS A 13 13.75 -5.98 -15.27
CA LYS A 13 12.48 -6.61 -15.64
C LYS A 13 12.57 -8.13 -15.45
N CYS A 14 11.56 -8.71 -14.81
CA CYS A 14 11.47 -10.15 -14.57
C CYS A 14 10.38 -10.81 -15.44
N ASP A 15 10.61 -12.06 -15.81
CA ASP A 15 9.64 -12.90 -16.51
C ASP A 15 8.60 -13.45 -15.51
N LEU A 16 7.52 -12.69 -15.33
CA LEU A 16 6.42 -12.99 -14.42
C LEU A 16 5.56 -14.16 -14.92
N VAL A 17 5.33 -15.14 -14.04
CA VAL A 17 4.47 -16.30 -14.26
C VAL A 17 3.12 -16.14 -13.55
N ASP A 18 3.14 -15.83 -12.25
CA ASP A 18 1.95 -15.70 -11.41
C ASP A 18 2.13 -14.56 -10.40
N GLU A 19 1.03 -13.91 -10.04
CA GLU A 19 1.01 -12.83 -9.08
C GLU A 19 -0.21 -12.90 -8.16
N ARG A 20 0.04 -12.61 -6.89
CA ARG A 20 -0.99 -12.39 -5.88
C ARG A 20 -0.58 -11.20 -5.05
N ILE A 21 -1.39 -10.16 -5.04
CA ILE A 21 -1.05 -8.91 -4.36
C ILE A 21 -2.24 -8.48 -3.53
N ALA A 22 -2.03 -8.15 -2.26
CA ALA A 22 -3.04 -7.61 -1.37
C ALA A 22 -2.59 -6.24 -0.87
N LEU A 23 -3.36 -5.20 -1.20
CA LEU A 23 -3.14 -3.85 -0.71
C LEU A 23 -4.12 -3.55 0.42
N ASP A 24 -3.66 -2.86 1.45
CA ASP A 24 -4.44 -2.51 2.64
C ASP A 24 -4.50 -0.98 2.81
N LEU A 25 -5.54 -0.47 3.46
CA LEU A 25 -5.68 0.95 3.76
C LEU A 25 -4.87 1.39 4.98
N ALA A 26 -4.61 0.48 5.94
CA ALA A 26 -3.99 0.79 7.23
C ALA A 26 -2.83 -0.16 7.59
N ALA A 27 -2.34 -0.94 6.61
CA ALA A 27 -1.19 -1.80 6.76
C ALA A 27 -0.35 -1.80 5.46
N PRO A 28 0.93 -2.20 5.50
CA PRO A 28 1.69 -2.42 4.29
C PRO A 28 1.05 -3.51 3.44
N GLY A 29 0.91 -3.24 2.15
CA GLY A 29 0.54 -4.26 1.17
C GLY A 29 1.55 -5.40 1.12
N ARG A 30 1.06 -6.56 0.68
CA ARG A 30 1.82 -7.81 0.54
C ARG A 30 1.72 -8.29 -0.90
N ALA A 31 2.78 -8.90 -1.40
CA ALA A 31 2.75 -9.53 -2.72
C ALA A 31 3.50 -10.86 -2.70
N GLU A 32 3.03 -11.77 -3.54
CA GLU A 32 3.66 -13.02 -3.91
C GLU A 32 3.81 -13.01 -5.44
N PHE A 33 5.03 -13.17 -5.92
CA PHE A 33 5.33 -13.27 -7.34
C PHE A 33 6.02 -14.61 -7.61
N THR A 34 5.61 -15.28 -8.68
CA THR A 34 6.38 -16.40 -9.24
C THR A 34 7.02 -15.93 -10.54
N ILE A 35 8.33 -16.07 -10.67
CA ILE A 35 9.08 -15.69 -11.87
C ILE A 35 9.84 -16.88 -12.45
N VAL A 36 10.19 -16.80 -13.73
CA VAL A 36 11.21 -17.67 -14.34
C VAL A 36 12.59 -17.07 -14.04
N GLY A 37 13.51 -17.88 -13.54
CA GLY A 37 14.88 -17.44 -13.26
C GLY A 37 15.78 -18.59 -12.82
N ASP A 38 17.07 -18.45 -13.11
CA ASP A 38 18.09 -19.35 -12.58
C ASP A 38 18.44 -18.95 -11.13
N ASP A 39 18.87 -19.94 -10.36
CA ASP A 39 19.20 -19.79 -8.94
C ASP A 39 20.26 -18.69 -8.73
N ASN A 40 20.00 -17.80 -7.76
CA ASN A 40 20.93 -16.82 -7.15
C ASN A 40 20.95 -15.34 -7.63
N ALA A 41 20.05 -14.87 -8.49
CA ALA A 41 20.04 -13.44 -8.87
C ALA A 41 19.26 -12.52 -7.90
N ILE A 42 18.25 -13.06 -7.22
CA ILE A 42 17.35 -12.28 -6.37
C ILE A 42 17.72 -12.45 -4.89
N LEU A 43 17.90 -11.34 -4.20
CA LEU A 43 18.26 -11.27 -2.78
C LEU A 43 17.12 -10.63 -1.99
N GLN A 44 17.14 -10.80 -0.67
CA GLN A 44 16.27 -10.05 0.24
C GLN A 44 16.59 -8.54 0.18
N ASN A 45 15.61 -7.72 0.56
CA ASN A 45 15.70 -6.26 0.62
C ASN A 45 15.96 -5.57 -0.74
N GLN A 46 15.68 -6.24 -1.86
CA GLN A 46 15.74 -5.63 -3.18
C GLN A 46 14.42 -4.91 -3.48
N LEU A 47 14.52 -3.72 -4.08
CA LEU A 47 13.35 -2.95 -4.50
C LEU A 47 12.53 -3.73 -5.53
N VAL A 48 11.22 -3.81 -5.31
CA VAL A 48 10.26 -4.45 -6.21
C VAL A 48 9.25 -3.42 -6.69
N THR A 49 9.00 -3.36 -7.99
CA THR A 49 7.90 -2.60 -8.58
C THR A 49 7.04 -3.50 -9.44
N PHE A 50 5.71 -3.37 -9.29
CA PHE A 50 4.74 -4.02 -10.14
C PHE A 50 3.80 -2.97 -10.72
N ASP A 51 3.84 -2.83 -12.04
CA ASP A 51 3.06 -1.86 -12.80
C ASP A 51 1.96 -2.59 -13.60
N LEU A 52 0.74 -2.05 -13.57
CA LEU A 52 -0.47 -2.64 -14.14
C LEU A 52 -1.20 -1.62 -15.04
N GLY A 53 -1.68 -2.05 -16.21
CA GLY A 53 -2.45 -1.17 -17.10
C GLY A 53 -3.07 -1.91 -18.27
N TYR A 54 -4.15 -1.39 -18.84
CA TYR A 54 -4.76 -1.98 -20.04
C TYR A 54 -4.03 -1.52 -21.30
N SER A 55 -3.93 -2.38 -22.32
CA SER A 55 -3.23 -2.03 -23.57
C SER A 55 -3.83 -0.84 -24.34
N SER A 56 -5.06 -0.43 -24.03
CA SER A 56 -5.68 0.78 -24.59
C SER A 56 -5.26 2.07 -23.86
N GLN A 57 -4.50 1.94 -22.78
CA GLN A 57 -3.95 3.04 -22.00
C GLN A 57 -2.43 3.01 -22.18
N ASP A 58 -1.85 4.10 -22.68
CA ASP A 58 -0.40 4.17 -22.93
C ASP A 58 0.45 4.22 -21.64
N THR A 59 -0.19 4.20 -20.46
CA THR A 59 0.49 4.32 -19.17
C THR A 59 0.16 3.13 -18.26
N LEU A 60 1.21 2.45 -17.80
CA LEU A 60 1.10 1.50 -16.69
C LEU A 60 1.12 2.27 -15.37
N GLN A 61 0.23 1.90 -14.46
CA GLN A 61 0.20 2.48 -13.12
C GLN A 61 1.00 1.61 -12.16
N ARG A 62 1.87 2.23 -11.36
CA ARG A 62 2.49 1.53 -10.23
C ARG A 62 1.42 1.04 -9.30
N TRP A 63 1.26 -0.26 -9.18
CA TRP A 63 0.23 -0.88 -8.34
C TRP A 63 0.82 -1.45 -7.06
N PHE A 64 2.06 -1.93 -7.09
CA PHE A 64 2.80 -2.30 -5.88
C PHE A 64 4.24 -1.78 -5.96
N ILE A 65 4.75 -1.33 -4.81
CA ILE A 65 6.17 -0.99 -4.63
C ILE A 65 6.60 -1.38 -3.23
N GLY A 66 7.69 -2.12 -3.15
CA GLY A 66 8.09 -2.76 -1.90
C GLY A 66 9.49 -3.33 -1.96
N ILE A 67 9.76 -4.25 -1.04
CA ILE A 67 11.01 -5.00 -0.98
C ILE A 67 10.74 -6.50 -0.94
N THR A 68 11.71 -7.28 -1.41
CA THR A 68 11.74 -8.74 -1.24
C THR A 68 11.99 -9.12 0.23
N GLU A 69 11.15 -9.96 0.81
CA GLU A 69 11.30 -10.46 2.19
C GLU A 69 11.74 -11.92 2.24
N GLN A 70 11.14 -12.78 1.42
CA GLN A 70 11.45 -14.21 1.39
C GLN A 70 11.51 -14.70 -0.05
N ILE A 71 12.52 -15.51 -0.35
CA ILE A 71 12.74 -16.12 -1.65
C ILE A 71 12.72 -17.63 -1.45
N VAL A 72 11.85 -18.31 -2.20
CA VAL A 72 11.65 -19.77 -2.12
C VAL A 72 11.82 -20.36 -3.50
N GLN A 73 12.74 -21.31 -3.63
CA GLN A 73 12.90 -22.08 -4.85
C GLN A 73 11.81 -23.13 -4.95
N THR A 74 11.16 -23.22 -6.11
CA THR A 74 9.99 -24.10 -6.31
C THR A 74 10.23 -25.23 -7.31
N GLY A 75 11.45 -25.33 -7.87
CA GLY A 75 11.81 -26.27 -8.95
C GLY A 75 11.58 -25.68 -10.34
N ASP A 76 12.01 -26.38 -11.40
CA ASP A 76 11.77 -26.01 -12.81
C ASP A 76 12.14 -24.57 -13.19
N LYS A 77 13.24 -24.03 -12.64
CA LYS A 77 13.69 -22.63 -12.84
C LYS A 77 12.64 -21.59 -12.43
N ARG A 78 11.80 -21.93 -11.43
CA ARG A 78 10.78 -21.04 -10.87
C ARG A 78 11.16 -20.61 -9.46
N VAL A 79 11.12 -19.31 -9.26
CA VAL A 79 11.38 -18.67 -7.97
C VAL A 79 10.10 -18.01 -7.48
N LYS A 80 9.71 -18.31 -6.24
CA LYS A 80 8.62 -17.63 -5.55
C LYS A 80 9.20 -16.57 -4.62
N ILE A 81 8.68 -15.35 -4.73
CA ILE A 81 9.19 -14.17 -4.06
C ILE A 81 8.05 -13.54 -3.28
N PHE A 82 8.22 -13.45 -1.96
CA PHE A 82 7.31 -12.76 -1.06
C PHE A 82 7.84 -11.36 -0.81
N CYS A 83 6.96 -10.37 -0.93
CA CYS A 83 7.30 -8.96 -0.83
C CYS A 83 6.34 -8.25 0.13
N ARG A 84 6.82 -7.15 0.72
CA ARG A 84 5.97 -6.16 1.39
C ARG A 84 6.26 -4.76 0.90
N GLU A 85 5.25 -3.91 0.96
CA GLU A 85 5.40 -2.48 0.69
C GLU A 85 6.47 -1.83 1.59
N LEU A 86 7.13 -0.77 1.11
CA LEU A 86 8.24 -0.09 1.81
C LEU A 86 7.90 0.30 3.24
N SER A 87 6.63 0.68 3.47
CA SER A 87 6.09 0.98 4.81
C SER A 87 6.20 -0.19 5.81
N SER A 88 6.55 -1.41 5.38
CA SER A 88 6.86 -2.54 6.27
C SER A 88 8.01 -2.24 7.23
N VAL A 89 8.94 -1.36 6.87
CA VAL A 89 10.06 -0.96 7.75
C VAL A 89 9.58 -0.41 9.10
N LEU A 90 8.37 0.15 9.17
CA LEU A 90 7.74 0.64 10.41
C LEU A 90 7.39 -0.47 11.40
N SER A 91 7.55 -1.76 11.05
CA SER A 91 7.45 -2.86 12.01
C SER A 91 8.58 -2.87 13.03
N HIS A 92 9.72 -2.23 12.73
CA HIS A 92 10.86 -2.13 13.64
C HIS A 92 10.64 -1.06 14.71
N THR A 93 11.34 -1.20 15.84
CA THR A 93 11.36 -0.21 16.92
C THR A 93 11.82 1.14 16.39
N LEU A 94 11.08 2.20 16.74
CA LEU A 94 11.32 3.56 16.26
C LEU A 94 11.23 4.56 17.43
N PRO A 95 12.25 4.63 18.29
CA PRO A 95 12.20 5.49 19.46
C PRO A 95 12.22 6.97 19.05
N LEU A 96 11.27 7.75 19.56
CA LEU A 96 11.11 9.18 19.31
C LEU A 96 10.91 9.93 20.63
N ASN A 97 11.59 11.06 20.78
CA ASN A 97 11.44 12.01 21.88
C ASN A 97 11.57 13.41 21.29
N LEU A 98 10.43 13.96 20.87
CA LEU A 98 10.37 15.22 20.14
C LEU A 98 9.60 16.24 20.98
N ARG A 99 10.08 17.49 21.02
CA ARG A 99 9.46 18.59 21.76
C ARG A 99 9.05 19.70 20.83
N HIS A 100 7.92 20.33 21.11
CA HIS A 100 7.41 21.47 20.35
C HIS A 100 7.38 21.22 18.82
N VAL A 101 6.77 20.10 18.43
CA VAL A 101 6.77 19.57 17.07
C VAL A 101 5.38 19.56 16.46
N SER A 102 5.31 19.72 15.14
CA SER A 102 4.12 19.48 14.31
C SER A 102 4.09 18.05 13.75
N LEU A 103 2.98 17.67 13.10
CA LEU A 103 2.90 16.38 12.39
C LEU A 103 4.00 16.27 11.33
N ARG A 104 4.22 17.34 10.56
CA ARG A 104 5.28 17.36 9.52
C ARG A 104 6.67 17.17 10.12
N ASP A 105 6.94 17.71 11.32
CA ASP A 105 8.22 17.52 12.01
C ASP A 105 8.39 16.07 12.48
N VAL A 106 7.33 15.45 13.01
CA VAL A 106 7.36 14.02 13.39
C VAL A 106 7.63 13.16 12.15
N LEU A 107 6.90 13.36 11.06
CA LEU A 107 7.10 12.59 9.82
C LEU A 107 8.48 12.82 9.21
N LYS A 108 9.06 14.01 9.34
CA LYS A 108 10.45 14.30 8.95
C LYS A 108 11.45 13.51 9.80
N ALA A 109 11.22 13.38 11.10
CA ALA A 109 12.05 12.55 11.97
C ALA A 109 11.96 11.06 11.56
N ILE A 110 10.74 10.56 11.30
CA ILE A 110 10.54 9.18 10.81
C ILE A 110 11.24 8.98 9.46
N ASN A 111 11.12 9.91 8.52
CA ASN A 111 11.84 9.88 7.24
C ASN A 111 13.35 9.78 7.45
N THR A 112 13.92 10.59 8.33
CA THR A 112 15.37 10.59 8.61
C THR A 112 15.86 9.22 9.10
N MET A 113 15.04 8.51 9.88
CA MET A 113 15.39 7.20 10.45
C MET A 113 15.12 6.02 9.49
N THR A 114 14.18 6.15 8.57
CA THR A 114 13.65 5.02 7.78
C THR A 114 13.82 5.16 6.27
N GLY A 115 14.09 6.36 5.77
CA GLY A 115 14.07 6.70 4.35
C GLY A 115 12.67 6.79 3.72
N LEU A 116 11.59 6.59 4.49
CA LEU A 116 10.23 6.66 3.98
C LEU A 116 9.83 8.09 3.65
N ASN A 117 9.29 8.29 2.45
CA ASN A 117 8.76 9.59 2.04
C ASN A 117 7.30 9.73 2.46
N PHE A 118 6.93 10.91 2.95
CA PHE A 118 5.58 11.20 3.42
C PHE A 118 4.96 12.37 2.68
N SER A 119 3.64 12.33 2.51
CA SER A 119 2.83 13.47 2.08
C SER A 119 1.73 13.74 3.11
N THR A 120 1.41 15.02 3.29
CA THR A 120 0.35 15.48 4.19
C THR A 120 -0.52 16.48 3.44
N PRO A 121 -1.82 16.59 3.74
CA PRO A 121 -2.66 17.63 3.15
C PRO A 121 -2.27 19.01 3.72
N ASP A 122 -2.75 20.06 3.06
CA ASP A 122 -2.59 21.42 3.59
C ASP A 122 -3.72 21.73 4.57
N GLN A 123 -3.51 21.41 5.84
CA GLN A 123 -4.49 21.52 6.93
C GLN A 123 -3.81 21.91 8.24
N ASP A 124 -4.53 22.62 9.12
CA ASP A 124 -3.98 23.17 10.38
C ASP A 124 -3.37 22.10 11.30
N TYR A 125 -3.98 20.91 11.39
CA TYR A 125 -3.44 19.83 12.22
C TYR A 125 -2.06 19.34 11.77
N THR A 126 -1.65 19.64 10.53
CA THR A 126 -0.35 19.21 10.00
C THR A 126 0.81 20.10 10.46
N THR A 127 0.53 21.35 10.83
CA THR A 127 1.50 22.38 11.22
C THR A 127 1.34 22.84 12.67
N ARG A 128 0.16 22.64 13.28
CA ARG A 128 -0.08 22.89 14.70
C ARG A 128 0.92 22.11 15.55
N LYS A 129 1.64 22.84 16.40
CA LYS A 129 2.62 22.24 17.29
C LYS A 129 1.97 21.66 18.54
N VAL A 130 2.46 20.52 18.97
CA VAL A 130 2.16 19.91 20.27
C VAL A 130 3.37 20.05 21.19
N ALA A 131 3.15 20.00 22.50
CA ALA A 131 4.23 20.13 23.48
C ALA A 131 5.30 19.05 23.29
N ASN A 132 4.87 17.82 22.99
CA ASN A 132 5.76 16.69 22.77
C ASN A 132 5.13 15.59 21.93
N PHE A 133 5.98 14.74 21.36
CA PHE A 133 5.63 13.47 20.75
C PHE A 133 6.66 12.41 21.18
N TYR A 134 6.18 11.31 21.76
CA TYR A 134 7.01 10.23 22.26
C TYR A 134 6.59 8.89 21.66
N ASN A 135 7.56 8.06 21.32
CA ASN A 135 7.34 6.66 20.99
C ASN A 135 8.50 5.83 21.52
N LEU A 136 8.22 4.70 22.16
CA LEU A 136 9.21 3.68 22.53
C LEU A 136 8.98 2.36 21.78
N GLY A 137 7.86 2.28 21.06
CA GLY A 137 7.43 1.09 20.34
C GLY A 137 7.91 1.04 18.89
N THR A 138 7.16 0.33 18.05
CA THR A 138 7.41 0.25 16.61
C THR A 138 7.00 1.54 15.90
N GLY A 139 7.45 1.69 14.65
CA GLY A 139 6.94 2.74 13.77
C GLY A 139 5.42 2.67 13.58
N TYR A 140 4.79 1.50 13.58
CA TYR A 140 3.32 1.40 13.53
C TYR A 140 2.65 2.03 14.75
N GLN A 141 3.22 1.84 15.94
CA GLN A 141 2.72 2.48 17.16
C GLN A 141 2.89 4.00 17.10
N ALA A 142 4.02 4.48 16.55
CA ALA A 142 4.19 5.91 16.27
C ALA A 142 3.11 6.44 15.31
N MET A 143 2.86 5.75 14.19
CA MET A 143 1.85 6.17 13.22
C MET A 143 0.43 6.19 13.81
N ALA A 144 0.07 5.18 14.61
CA ALA A 144 -1.23 5.12 15.28
C ALA A 144 -1.41 6.25 16.30
N ALA A 145 -0.35 6.67 16.99
CA ALA A 145 -0.42 7.77 17.95
C ALA A 145 -0.70 9.14 17.29
N LEU A 146 -0.37 9.31 16.00
CA LEU A 146 -0.55 10.59 15.29
C LEU A 146 -2.00 11.06 15.27
N GLU A 147 -2.95 10.13 15.11
CA GLU A 147 -4.39 10.43 15.12
C GLU A 147 -4.77 11.22 16.38
N ASN A 148 -4.46 10.66 17.54
CA ASN A 148 -4.86 11.23 18.83
C ASN A 148 -4.04 12.47 19.19
N VAL A 149 -2.73 12.47 18.95
CA VAL A 149 -1.86 13.61 19.32
C VAL A 149 -2.21 14.86 18.52
N PHE A 150 -2.47 14.71 17.22
CA PHE A 150 -2.77 15.84 16.34
C PHE A 150 -4.27 16.09 16.17
N ASN A 151 -5.12 15.22 16.73
CA ASN A 151 -6.58 15.27 16.65
C ASN A 151 -7.07 15.23 15.19
N ILE A 152 -6.60 14.24 14.44
CA ILE A 152 -6.86 14.10 13.00
C ILE A 152 -8.15 13.29 12.84
N PRO A 153 -9.22 13.86 12.27
CA PRO A 153 -10.46 13.11 12.06
C PRO A 153 -10.25 12.03 11.01
N ASP A 154 -10.89 10.86 11.17
CA ASP A 154 -10.91 9.77 10.17
C ASP A 154 -9.51 9.47 9.61
N PHE A 155 -8.56 9.26 10.53
CA PHE A 155 -7.14 9.18 10.22
C PHE A 155 -6.80 7.97 9.36
N ILE A 156 -6.00 8.21 8.33
CA ILE A 156 -5.37 7.16 7.53
C ILE A 156 -3.88 7.45 7.35
N TRP A 157 -3.10 6.39 7.20
CA TRP A 157 -1.80 6.45 6.59
C TRP A 157 -1.69 5.34 5.54
N GLN A 158 -1.30 5.69 4.32
CA GLN A 158 -1.34 4.74 3.21
C GLN A 158 -0.21 4.98 2.23
N GLN A 159 0.50 3.92 1.87
CA GLN A 159 1.49 3.97 0.81
C GLN A 159 0.84 4.09 -0.58
N GLN A 160 1.29 5.07 -1.36
CA GLN A 160 0.82 5.36 -2.70
C GLN A 160 2.04 5.61 -3.60
N SER A 161 2.36 4.63 -4.45
CA SER A 161 3.51 4.70 -5.37
C SER A 161 4.85 5.04 -4.69
N GLY A 162 5.03 4.62 -3.44
CA GLY A 162 6.26 4.78 -2.67
C GLY A 162 6.29 6.00 -1.75
N VAL A 163 5.26 6.87 -1.81
CA VAL A 163 5.06 7.96 -0.84
C VAL A 163 3.90 7.60 0.07
N ILE A 164 4.05 7.79 1.37
CA ILE A 164 3.03 7.47 2.37
C ILE A 164 2.21 8.74 2.66
N TYR A 165 0.94 8.73 2.27
CA TYR A 165 0.00 9.75 2.70
C TYR A 165 -0.28 9.61 4.20
N VAL A 166 -0.38 10.73 4.93
CA VAL A 166 -0.72 10.77 6.35
C VAL A 166 -1.68 11.93 6.61
N GLY A 167 -2.89 11.63 7.11
CA GLY A 167 -3.91 12.64 7.39
C GLY A 167 -5.33 12.08 7.45
N SER A 168 -6.32 12.97 7.48
CA SER A 168 -7.73 12.56 7.38
C SER A 168 -8.02 11.94 6.01
N TRP A 169 -8.82 10.88 5.98
CA TRP A 169 -9.34 10.34 4.73
C TRP A 169 -10.05 11.40 3.87
N SER A 170 -10.79 12.34 4.49
CA SER A 170 -11.51 13.42 3.79
C SER A 170 -10.58 14.41 3.07
N HIS A 171 -9.30 14.46 3.45
CA HIS A 171 -8.28 15.31 2.83
C HIS A 171 -7.32 14.50 1.95
N SER A 172 -7.59 13.21 1.76
CA SER A 172 -6.83 12.35 0.88
C SER A 172 -7.36 12.44 -0.55
N ARG A 173 -6.60 11.89 -1.51
CA ARG A 173 -7.05 11.79 -2.91
C ARG A 173 -8.35 10.99 -3.08
N TRP A 174 -8.74 10.18 -2.09
CA TRP A 174 -9.94 9.36 -2.16
C TRP A 174 -11.22 10.16 -1.97
N ALA A 175 -11.16 11.29 -1.28
CA ALA A 175 -12.32 12.12 -1.02
C ALA A 175 -12.91 12.72 -2.31
N SER A 176 -12.09 12.93 -3.35
CA SER A 176 -12.52 13.44 -4.65
C SER A 176 -12.98 12.33 -5.61
N VAL A 177 -12.76 11.06 -5.28
CA VAL A 177 -13.22 9.93 -6.09
C VAL A 177 -14.71 9.73 -5.84
N LYS A 178 -15.52 9.90 -6.89
CA LYS A 178 -16.96 9.66 -6.83
C LYS A 178 -17.22 8.22 -6.36
N ASN A 179 -18.17 8.09 -5.43
CA ASN A 179 -18.67 6.78 -5.01
C ASN A 179 -19.14 6.00 -6.23
N MET A 180 -18.53 4.83 -6.47
CA MET A 180 -18.89 4.01 -7.62
C MET A 180 -20.04 3.08 -7.26
N LEU A 181 -20.97 2.90 -8.20
CA LEU A 181 -22.02 1.91 -8.07
C LEU A 181 -21.61 0.65 -8.84
N LEU A 182 -21.44 -0.46 -8.12
CA LEU A 182 -21.30 -1.77 -8.74
C LEU A 182 -22.67 -2.47 -8.71
N PRO A 183 -23.06 -3.17 -9.80
CA PRO A 183 -24.28 -3.96 -9.81
C PRO A 183 -24.17 -5.14 -8.82
N GLU A 184 -25.31 -5.50 -8.21
CA GLU A 184 -25.41 -6.49 -7.12
C GLU A 184 -24.85 -7.87 -7.51
N ASN A 185 -24.94 -8.25 -8.78
CA ASN A 185 -24.43 -9.54 -9.27
C ASN A 185 -22.90 -9.69 -9.20
N LEU A 186 -22.14 -8.62 -8.94
CA LEU A 186 -20.69 -8.68 -8.71
C LEU A 186 -20.32 -8.91 -7.24
N PHE A 187 -21.30 -8.79 -6.34
CA PHE A 187 -21.14 -9.07 -4.92
C PHE A 187 -21.29 -10.58 -4.72
N VAL A 188 -20.32 -11.18 -4.04
CA VAL A 188 -20.41 -12.60 -3.67
C VAL A 188 -21.16 -12.64 -2.33
N GLU A 189 -22.48 -12.45 -2.37
CA GLU A 189 -23.36 -12.38 -1.17
C GLU A 189 -23.53 -13.72 -0.43
N HIS A 190 -22.71 -14.73 -0.72
CA HIS A 190 -22.74 -16.02 -0.03
C HIS A 190 -21.50 -16.33 0.83
N SER A 191 -20.55 -15.40 0.95
CA SER A 191 -19.51 -15.51 1.99
C SER A 191 -19.73 -14.43 3.06
N ALA A 192 -19.60 -14.79 4.33
CA ALA A 192 -19.76 -13.91 5.49
C ALA A 192 -18.73 -12.74 5.59
N GLN A 193 -18.03 -12.40 4.50
CA GLN A 193 -16.81 -11.59 4.50
C GLN A 193 -16.91 -10.24 3.79
N ASN A 194 -18.11 -9.71 3.50
CA ASN A 194 -18.28 -8.35 2.95
C ASN A 194 -17.33 -8.05 1.76
N SER A 195 -17.49 -8.79 0.66
CA SER A 195 -16.58 -8.71 -0.49
C SER A 195 -17.26 -8.76 -1.86
N ALA A 196 -16.59 -8.18 -2.87
CA ALA A 196 -17.04 -8.18 -4.26
C ALA A 196 -15.88 -8.55 -5.20
N LYS A 197 -16.16 -9.33 -6.24
CA LYS A 197 -15.18 -9.71 -7.26
C LYS A 197 -15.45 -8.93 -8.55
N VAL A 198 -14.44 -8.21 -9.01
CA VAL A 198 -14.54 -7.37 -10.21
C VAL A 198 -13.40 -7.64 -11.18
N ALA A 199 -13.53 -7.20 -12.43
CA ALA A 199 -12.41 -7.08 -13.33
C ALA A 199 -11.36 -6.11 -12.75
N ALA A 200 -10.09 -6.33 -13.04
CA ALA A 200 -9.03 -5.49 -12.51
C ALA A 200 -9.10 -4.05 -13.03
N PHE A 201 -9.20 -3.08 -12.12
CA PHE A 201 -9.12 -1.66 -12.45
C PHE A 201 -7.80 -1.11 -11.89
N PRO A 202 -6.79 -0.80 -12.72
CA PRO A 202 -5.48 -0.34 -12.24
C PRO A 202 -5.53 0.88 -11.31
N SER A 203 -6.54 1.74 -11.48
CA SER A 203 -6.77 2.92 -10.65
C SER A 203 -7.31 2.62 -9.25
N TYR A 204 -7.86 1.42 -9.03
CA TYR A 204 -8.40 1.03 -7.73
C TYR A 204 -7.29 0.75 -6.74
N ARG A 205 -7.44 1.33 -5.55
CA ARG A 205 -6.67 1.01 -4.35
C ARG A 205 -7.61 1.08 -3.14
N PRO A 206 -7.23 0.52 -1.99
CA PRO A 206 -7.96 0.72 -0.75
C PRO A 206 -8.19 2.21 -0.46
N GLY A 207 -9.33 2.55 0.16
CA GLY A 207 -9.73 3.91 0.46
C GLY A 207 -10.84 4.46 -0.43
N ILE A 208 -11.03 3.92 -1.64
CA ILE A 208 -12.19 4.28 -2.48
C ILE A 208 -13.52 3.84 -1.82
N ARG A 209 -14.61 4.49 -2.24
CA ARG A 209 -15.97 4.10 -1.86
C ARG A 209 -16.69 3.43 -3.03
N ILE A 210 -17.31 2.30 -2.73
CA ILE A 210 -18.14 1.52 -3.65
C ILE A 210 -19.43 1.17 -2.95
N ASN A 211 -20.58 1.46 -3.57
CA ASN A 211 -21.91 1.31 -2.97
C ASN A 211 -21.98 1.94 -1.56
N GLY A 212 -21.27 3.05 -1.35
CA GLY A 212 -21.21 3.75 -0.07
C GLY A 212 -20.28 3.11 0.98
N LYS A 213 -19.72 1.92 0.72
CA LYS A 213 -18.78 1.22 1.60
C LYS A 213 -17.34 1.61 1.27
N ARG A 214 -16.52 1.88 2.29
CA ARG A 214 -15.09 2.14 2.12
C ARG A 214 -14.36 0.81 1.97
N ILE A 215 -13.60 0.67 0.90
CA ILE A 215 -12.81 -0.53 0.66
C ILE A 215 -11.54 -0.49 1.54
N ASN A 216 -11.36 -1.50 2.38
CA ASN A 216 -10.22 -1.63 3.28
C ASN A 216 -9.08 -2.43 2.66
N ILE A 217 -9.42 -3.46 1.87
CA ILE A 217 -8.44 -4.37 1.24
C ILE A 217 -8.82 -4.58 -0.23
N ILE A 218 -7.81 -4.59 -1.09
CA ILE A 218 -7.95 -5.04 -2.48
C ILE A 218 -6.94 -6.14 -2.74
N GLU A 219 -7.43 -7.33 -3.07
CA GLU A 219 -6.62 -8.45 -3.51
C GLU A 219 -6.68 -8.56 -5.03
N PHE A 220 -5.54 -8.71 -5.69
CA PHE A 220 -5.41 -8.85 -7.13
C PHE A 220 -4.71 -10.16 -7.47
N SER A 221 -5.29 -10.89 -8.42
CA SER A 221 -4.68 -12.08 -9.03
C SER A 221 -5.30 -12.34 -10.40
N GLY A 222 -4.45 -12.78 -11.35
CA GLY A 222 -4.86 -12.96 -12.74
C GLY A 222 -5.40 -11.66 -13.34
N ASN A 223 -6.70 -11.61 -13.64
CA ASN A 223 -7.37 -10.42 -14.22
C ASN A 223 -8.47 -9.84 -13.32
N HIS A 224 -8.52 -10.24 -12.05
CA HIS A 224 -9.59 -9.88 -11.14
C HIS A 224 -9.07 -9.18 -9.90
N MET A 225 -9.94 -8.39 -9.29
CA MET A 225 -9.76 -7.84 -7.95
C MET A 225 -10.87 -8.35 -7.04
N VAL A 226 -10.53 -8.67 -5.81
CA VAL A 226 -11.47 -8.90 -4.71
C VAL A 226 -11.39 -7.70 -3.79
N LEU A 227 -12.49 -6.97 -3.69
CA LEU A 227 -12.64 -5.77 -2.87
C LEU A 227 -13.28 -6.19 -1.55
N LYS A 228 -12.70 -5.81 -0.41
CA LYS A 228 -13.20 -6.16 0.92
C LYS A 228 -13.44 -4.91 1.76
N TRP A 229 -14.54 -4.90 2.52
CA TRP A 229 -14.90 -3.83 3.45
C TRP A 229 -15.37 -4.39 4.79
N THR A 230 -15.48 -3.50 5.78
CA THR A 230 -16.05 -3.79 7.10
C THR A 230 -17.44 -3.18 7.27
#